data_AF-A0A2T2U1T7-F1
#
_entry.id   AF-A0A2T2U1T7-F1
#
_cell.length_a   1.000
_cell.length_b   1.000
_cell.length_c   1.000
_cell.angle_alpha   90.00
_cell.angle_beta   90.00
_cell.angle_gamma   90.00
#
_symmetry.space_group_name_H-M   'P 1'
#
loop_
_entity.id
_entity.type
_entity.pdbx_description
1 polymer ?
#
loop_
_entity_poly.entity_id
_entity_poly.type
_entity_poly.pdbx_seq_one_letter_code
_entity_poly.pdbx_strand_id
1 'polypeptide(L)'
;MTYAPNWDWQDEDALPGILFVCGALLVGSLVGPTPTRAQTPDDAEEPSLIQRYQRARQRALARRHLQQKGRLPVHLPVQLPTHTDSLRPAPSTQVESTEPEPSFPLHDVRPVRRLERNWFREKFADTEWAFLGETSHHAFLDTARTPSLRARLQTAFGDPTQTLVDTPLEMPPDKQAQFEYWFVVNDSIPVQVTDASGPRDRGLIVAVERSYRSQLQALRDTLLAPLRHAERTPYVDYYYDEQRERWYRAGFDGQSFFLKQIPRTNVAPGQRAFLDTTQTSESSLPSDENSP
;
A
#
# COMPACT_ATOMS: atom_id res chain seq x y z
N MET A 1 -8.36 -27.33 -15.89
CA MET A 1 -9.62 -26.58 -15.68
C MET A 1 -9.38 -25.58 -14.57
N THR A 2 -9.15 -24.33 -14.93
CA THR A 2 -8.71 -23.25 -14.04
C THR A 2 -9.92 -22.35 -13.77
N TYR A 3 -10.48 -22.45 -12.58
CA TYR A 3 -11.51 -21.52 -12.12
C TYR A 3 -10.83 -20.23 -11.68
N ALA A 4 -11.01 -19.16 -12.45
CA ALA A 4 -10.75 -17.81 -11.98
C ALA A 4 -12.02 -17.31 -11.27
N PRO A 5 -11.98 -16.87 -10.00
CA PRO A 5 -13.12 -16.20 -9.41
C PRO A 5 -13.21 -14.79 -10.00
N ASN A 6 -14.26 -14.60 -10.81
CA ASN A 6 -14.71 -13.32 -11.31
C ASN A 6 -15.26 -12.50 -10.12
N TRP A 7 -14.71 -11.31 -9.87
CA TRP A 7 -15.19 -10.42 -8.81
C TRP A 7 -15.78 -9.18 -9.47
N ASP A 8 -17.10 -9.16 -9.50
CA ASP A 8 -17.94 -8.12 -10.07
C ASP A 8 -18.17 -7.05 -8.99
N TRP A 9 -17.71 -5.83 -9.22
CA TRP A 9 -18.13 -4.67 -8.44
C TRP A 9 -19.34 -4.11 -9.16
N GLN A 10 -20.54 -4.42 -8.69
CA GLN A 10 -21.74 -3.77 -9.17
C GLN A 10 -21.71 -2.29 -8.74
N ASP A 11 -21.39 -1.42 -9.71
CA ASP A 11 -21.74 -0.01 -9.70
C ASP A 11 -23.26 0.10 -9.83
N GLU A 12 -23.92 0.58 -8.78
CA GLU A 12 -25.26 1.18 -8.88
C GLU A 12 -25.15 2.67 -8.57
N ASP A 13 -24.72 3.44 -9.58
CA ASP A 13 -24.96 4.89 -9.64
C ASP A 13 -26.14 5.14 -10.58
N ALA A 14 -27.31 5.43 -10.00
CA ALA A 14 -28.42 6.02 -10.72
C ALA A 14 -29.05 7.14 -9.88
N LEU A 15 -28.59 8.38 -10.08
CA LEU A 15 -29.39 9.57 -9.83
C LEU A 15 -29.12 10.64 -10.92
N PRO A 16 -30.16 11.17 -11.57
CA PRO A 16 -30.01 12.20 -12.60
C PRO A 16 -30.08 13.61 -12.03
N GLY A 17 -29.29 14.51 -12.63
CA GLY A 17 -29.72 15.86 -13.01
C GLY A 17 -29.84 16.92 -11.91
N ILE A 18 -28.78 17.72 -11.73
CA ILE A 18 -28.92 19.08 -11.20
C ILE A 18 -28.36 20.07 -12.25
N LEU A 19 -29.29 20.82 -12.84
CA LEU A 19 -29.06 21.99 -13.70
C LEU A 19 -28.38 23.10 -12.88
N PHE A 20 -27.16 23.49 -13.26
CA PHE A 20 -26.57 24.75 -12.83
C PHE A 20 -27.01 25.87 -13.79
N VAL A 21 -27.77 26.84 -13.26
CA VAL A 21 -28.07 28.10 -13.94
C VAL A 21 -26.92 29.08 -13.66
N CYS A 22 -26.14 29.38 -14.69
CA CYS A 22 -25.13 30.46 -14.66
C CYS A 22 -25.82 31.82 -14.81
N GLY A 23 -25.84 32.61 -13.73
CA GLY A 23 -26.13 34.04 -13.76
C GLY A 23 -24.84 34.84 -13.84
N ALA A 24 -24.53 35.40 -15.00
CA ALA A 24 -23.44 36.34 -15.21
C ALA A 24 -23.81 37.73 -14.69
N LEU A 25 -22.94 38.34 -13.88
CA LEU A 25 -22.93 39.78 -13.63
C LEU A 25 -21.52 40.31 -13.84
N LEU A 26 -21.35 40.94 -15.00
CA LEU A 26 -20.22 41.77 -15.39
C LEU A 26 -20.31 43.11 -14.66
N VAL A 27 -19.31 43.42 -13.84
CA VAL A 27 -18.96 44.82 -13.52
C VAL A 27 -17.46 44.96 -13.69
N GLY A 28 -17.06 45.74 -14.69
CA GLY A 28 -15.69 46.06 -14.99
C GLY A 28 -15.13 47.14 -14.06
N SER A 29 -13.83 47.07 -13.81
CA SER A 29 -13.00 48.21 -13.42
C SER A 29 -11.55 47.94 -13.83
N LEU A 30 -10.96 48.91 -14.54
CA LEU A 30 -9.59 48.91 -15.04
C LEU A 30 -8.58 49.02 -13.90
N VAL A 31 -7.61 48.10 -13.83
CA VAL A 31 -6.27 48.34 -13.26
C VAL A 31 -5.25 47.56 -14.09
N GLY A 32 -4.15 48.21 -14.46
CA GLY A 32 -3.14 47.71 -15.41
C GLY A 32 -2.37 46.45 -14.96
N PRO A 33 -1.54 45.87 -15.84
CA PRO A 33 -0.85 44.61 -15.56
C PRO A 33 0.28 44.82 -14.56
N THR A 34 -0.01 44.60 -13.28
CA THR A 34 1.05 44.28 -12.31
C THR A 34 1.60 42.91 -12.66
N PRO A 35 2.93 42.71 -12.76
CA PRO A 35 3.49 41.38 -12.89
C PRO A 35 3.13 40.61 -11.63
N THR A 36 2.22 39.63 -11.77
CA THR A 36 1.91 38.66 -10.74
C THR A 36 3.18 37.86 -10.48
N ARG A 37 4.01 38.36 -9.57
CA ARG A 37 5.04 37.60 -8.90
C ARG A 37 4.29 36.44 -8.24
N ALA A 38 4.41 35.25 -8.82
CA ALA A 38 3.95 34.04 -8.19
C ALA A 38 4.55 34.01 -6.79
N GLN A 39 3.73 34.33 -5.80
CA GLN A 39 4.02 34.06 -4.41
C GLN A 39 3.93 32.54 -4.32
N THR A 40 5.08 31.87 -4.45
CA THR A 40 5.25 30.54 -3.88
C THR A 40 4.91 30.68 -2.40
N PRO A 41 3.89 29.97 -1.90
CA PRO A 41 3.66 29.93 -0.47
C PRO A 41 4.91 29.31 0.16
N ASP A 42 5.54 30.09 1.04
CA ASP A 42 6.77 29.75 1.78
C ASP A 42 6.50 28.76 2.94
N ASP A 43 5.30 28.18 2.99
CA ASP A 43 4.86 27.17 3.96
C ASP A 43 4.68 25.80 3.29
N ALA A 44 5.63 25.39 2.46
CA ALA A 44 5.66 24.02 1.97
C ALA A 44 6.16 23.11 3.10
N GLU A 45 5.26 22.76 4.03
CA GLU A 45 5.46 21.64 4.95
C GLU A 45 6.09 20.47 4.18
N GLU A 46 7.19 19.92 4.71
CA GLU A 46 7.84 18.81 4.05
C GLU A 46 6.81 17.69 3.85
N PRO A 47 6.61 17.22 2.60
CA PRO A 47 5.55 16.27 2.32
C PRO A 47 5.76 15.00 3.15
N SER A 48 4.69 14.52 3.79
CA SER A 48 4.73 13.31 4.62
C SER A 48 5.32 12.12 3.86
N LEU A 49 5.85 11.13 4.58
CA LEU A 49 6.48 9.95 3.99
C LEU A 49 5.58 9.25 2.97
N ILE A 50 4.29 9.12 3.28
CA ILE A 50 3.27 8.54 2.40
C ILE A 50 3.13 9.38 1.12
N GLN A 51 3.03 10.70 1.23
CA GLN A 51 2.91 11.59 0.07
C GLN A 51 4.16 11.51 -0.82
N ARG A 52 5.36 11.50 -0.22
CA ARG A 52 6.62 11.34 -0.95
C ARG A 52 6.65 10.01 -1.71
N TYR A 53 6.21 8.92 -1.09
CA TYR A 53 6.12 7.61 -1.72
C TYR A 53 5.11 7.60 -2.87
N GLN A 54 3.90 8.10 -2.66
CA GLN A 54 2.86 8.16 -3.69
C GLN A 54 3.33 8.94 -4.93
N ARG A 55 3.96 10.11 -4.74
CA ARG A 55 4.54 10.90 -5.84
C ARG A 55 5.63 10.13 -6.59
N ALA A 56 6.52 9.43 -5.88
CA ALA A 56 7.56 8.62 -6.50
C ALA A 56 6.97 7.47 -7.34
N ARG A 57 5.97 6.77 -6.79
CA ARG A 57 5.27 5.67 -7.48
C ARG A 57 4.51 6.16 -8.73
N GLN A 58 3.79 7.27 -8.63
CA GLN A 58 3.10 7.86 -9.78
C GLN A 58 4.05 8.22 -10.92
N ARG A 59 5.21 8.82 -10.60
CA ARG A 59 6.25 9.13 -11.59
C ARG A 59 6.81 7.87 -12.26
N ALA A 60 7.08 6.83 -11.49
CA ALA A 60 7.54 5.54 -12.00
C ALA A 60 6.54 4.92 -12.98
N LEU A 61 5.26 4.89 -12.61
CA LEU A 61 4.19 4.35 -13.45
C LEU A 61 3.98 5.17 -14.72
N ALA A 62 4.01 6.50 -14.63
CA ALA A 62 3.88 7.38 -15.79
C ALA A 62 5.02 7.18 -16.79
N ARG A 63 6.28 7.09 -16.31
CA ARG A 63 7.44 6.82 -17.17
C ARG A 63 7.34 5.45 -17.83
N ARG A 64 6.95 4.41 -17.09
CA ARG A 64 6.72 3.08 -17.66
C ARG A 64 5.65 3.11 -18.74
N HIS A 65 4.54 3.80 -18.49
CA HIS A 65 3.45 3.94 -19.46
C HIS A 65 3.92 4.64 -20.73
N LEU A 66 4.71 5.71 -20.61
CA LEU A 66 5.32 6.42 -21.74
C LEU A 66 6.34 5.55 -22.49
N GLN A 67 7.18 4.78 -21.79
CA GLN A 67 8.13 3.84 -22.41
C GLN A 67 7.42 2.70 -23.15
N GLN A 68 6.29 2.22 -22.63
CA GLN A 68 5.50 1.15 -23.25
C GLN A 68 4.70 1.66 -24.46
N LYS A 69 4.07 2.84 -24.36
CA LYS A 69 3.32 3.44 -25.48
C LYS A 69 4.22 4.10 -26.54
N GLY A 70 5.43 4.51 -26.18
CA GLY A 70 6.40 5.12 -27.08
C GLY A 70 7.29 4.15 -27.85
N ARG A 71 7.15 2.83 -27.61
CA ARG A 71 7.86 1.79 -28.36
C ARG A 71 6.93 1.16 -29.39
N LEU A 72 7.13 1.48 -30.67
CA LEU A 72 6.62 0.66 -31.77
C LEU A 72 7.20 -0.76 -31.62
N PRO A 73 6.43 -1.84 -31.86
CA PRO A 73 6.98 -3.18 -31.83
C PRO A 73 8.03 -3.31 -32.94
N VAL A 74 9.30 -3.26 -32.56
CA VAL A 74 10.40 -3.64 -33.45
C VAL A 74 10.39 -5.17 -33.49
N HIS A 75 9.69 -5.70 -34.48
CA HIS A 75 9.80 -7.12 -34.81
C HIS A 75 11.22 -7.35 -35.33
N LEU A 76 12.00 -8.16 -34.62
CA LEU A 76 13.25 -8.70 -35.14
C LEU A 76 12.93 -9.42 -36.47
N PRO A 77 13.73 -9.23 -37.54
CA PRO A 77 13.53 -9.98 -38.78
C PRO A 77 13.59 -11.47 -38.46
N VAL A 78 12.48 -12.17 -38.70
CA VAL A 78 12.38 -13.62 -38.56
C VAL A 78 13.31 -14.23 -39.60
N GLN A 79 14.39 -14.87 -39.14
CA GLN A 79 15.23 -15.65 -40.05
C GLN A 79 14.48 -16.93 -40.42
N LEU A 80 14.27 -17.13 -41.71
CA LEU A 80 13.72 -18.37 -42.25
C LEU A 80 14.79 -19.47 -42.13
N PRO A 81 14.47 -20.64 -41.58
CA PRO A 81 15.46 -21.70 -41.39
C PRO A 81 15.98 -22.14 -42.75
N THR A 82 17.29 -22.02 -42.94
CA THR A 82 17.98 -22.57 -44.10
C THR A 82 18.60 -23.91 -43.72
N HIS A 83 18.74 -24.81 -44.69
CA HIS A 83 19.23 -26.19 -44.48
C HIS A 83 20.64 -26.29 -43.85
N THR A 84 21.35 -25.18 -43.74
CA THR A 84 22.70 -25.03 -43.18
C THR A 84 22.75 -24.70 -41.68
N ASP A 85 21.62 -24.38 -41.03
CA ASP A 85 21.60 -24.07 -39.57
C ASP A 85 21.93 -25.28 -38.69
N SER A 86 21.88 -26.50 -39.23
CA SER A 86 22.17 -27.75 -38.52
C SER A 86 23.66 -27.99 -38.24
N LEU A 87 24.56 -27.11 -38.69
CA LEU A 87 26.02 -27.26 -38.54
C LEU A 87 26.63 -26.34 -37.48
N ARG A 88 25.84 -25.51 -36.80
CA ARG A 88 26.35 -24.62 -35.76
C ARG A 88 26.29 -25.31 -34.40
N PRO A 89 27.42 -25.52 -33.69
CA PRO A 89 27.36 -25.95 -32.30
C PRO A 89 26.57 -24.91 -31.51
N ALA A 90 25.62 -25.38 -30.70
CA ALA A 90 24.79 -24.55 -29.86
C ALA A 90 25.68 -23.61 -29.01
N PRO A 91 25.32 -22.32 -28.86
CA PRO A 91 25.93 -21.51 -27.83
C PRO A 91 25.65 -22.22 -26.52
N SER A 92 26.71 -22.58 -25.79
CA SER A 92 26.58 -23.00 -24.41
C SER A 92 25.86 -21.88 -23.68
N THR A 93 24.60 -22.11 -23.34
CA THR A 93 23.88 -21.32 -22.35
C THR A 93 24.63 -21.55 -21.05
N GLN A 94 25.66 -20.74 -20.81
CA GLN A 94 26.12 -20.48 -19.47
C GLN A 94 24.89 -20.01 -18.73
N VAL A 95 24.36 -20.87 -17.88
CA VAL A 95 23.47 -20.48 -16.80
C VAL A 95 24.30 -19.49 -16.02
N GLU A 96 24.04 -18.21 -16.29
CA GLU A 96 24.56 -17.09 -15.55
C GLU A 96 24.30 -17.44 -14.09
N SER A 97 25.40 -17.69 -13.38
CA SER A 97 25.35 -18.05 -11.98
C SER A 97 24.58 -16.95 -11.30
N THR A 98 23.39 -17.25 -10.79
CA THR A 98 22.63 -16.34 -9.96
C THR A 98 23.55 -15.98 -8.81
N GLU A 99 24.22 -14.83 -8.88
CA GLU A 99 24.89 -14.24 -7.74
C GLU A 99 23.85 -14.28 -6.61
N PRO A 100 24.20 -14.79 -5.42
CA PRO A 100 23.26 -14.78 -4.32
C PRO A 100 22.78 -13.34 -4.16
N GLU A 101 21.46 -13.13 -4.31
CA GLU A 101 20.86 -11.82 -4.04
C GLU A 101 21.46 -11.34 -2.71
N PRO A 102 22.00 -10.11 -2.64
CA PRO A 102 22.64 -9.64 -1.42
C PRO A 102 21.60 -9.71 -0.31
N SER A 103 21.71 -10.74 0.53
CA SER A 103 20.86 -10.91 1.70
C SER A 103 21.37 -9.94 2.75
N PHE A 104 20.46 -9.14 3.29
CA PHE A 104 20.81 -8.29 4.40
C PHE A 104 21.03 -9.18 5.64
N PRO A 105 22.16 -9.08 6.36
CA PRO A 105 22.43 -9.94 7.51
C PRO A 105 21.44 -9.61 8.64
N LEU A 106 20.37 -10.40 8.71
CA LEU A 106 19.30 -10.26 9.69
C LEU A 106 19.55 -11.26 10.83
N HIS A 107 20.07 -10.74 11.94
CA HIS A 107 20.37 -11.52 13.13
C HIS A 107 19.23 -11.47 14.13
N ASP A 108 18.63 -10.28 14.30
CA ASP A 108 17.48 -10.08 15.17
C ASP A 108 16.43 -9.17 14.53
N VAL A 109 15.17 -9.51 14.75
CA VAL A 109 14.00 -8.71 14.35
C VAL A 109 13.07 -8.60 15.52
N ARG A 110 13.01 -7.40 16.09
CA ARG A 110 12.10 -7.11 17.19
C ARG A 110 10.92 -6.28 16.71
N PRO A 111 9.71 -6.85 16.55
CA PRO A 111 8.50 -6.08 16.28
C PRO A 111 8.14 -5.25 17.53
N VAL A 112 7.97 -3.95 17.33
CA VAL A 112 7.62 -3.01 18.40
C VAL A 112 6.13 -3.13 18.69
N ARG A 113 5.77 -3.40 19.94
CA ARG A 113 4.37 -3.52 20.36
C ARG A 113 3.75 -2.15 20.62
N ARG A 114 2.41 -2.11 20.64
CA ARG A 114 1.63 -0.89 20.91
C ARG A 114 2.09 -0.12 22.16
N LEU A 115 2.42 -0.84 23.23
CA LEU A 115 2.88 -0.25 24.50
C LEU A 115 4.30 0.31 24.44
N GLU A 116 5.12 -0.17 23.51
CA GLU A 116 6.53 0.23 23.33
C GLU A 116 6.67 1.41 22.35
N ARG A 117 5.55 1.92 21.84
CA ARG A 117 5.50 2.97 20.82
C ARG A 117 6.21 4.25 21.27
N ASN A 118 5.97 4.68 22.51
CA ASN A 118 6.59 5.89 23.05
C ASN A 118 8.10 5.74 23.15
N TRP A 119 8.58 4.60 23.66
CA TRP A 119 10.01 4.28 23.69
C TRP A 119 10.64 4.31 22.29
N PHE A 120 9.99 3.75 21.27
CA PHE A 120 10.53 3.76 19.91
C PHE A 120 10.61 5.19 19.36
N ARG A 121 9.56 5.99 19.54
CA ARG A 121 9.53 7.40 19.13
C ARG A 121 10.62 8.22 19.81
N GLU A 122 10.84 8.01 21.11
CA GLU A 122 11.88 8.70 21.87
C GLU A 122 13.28 8.27 21.43
N LYS A 123 13.51 6.95 21.28
CA LYS A 123 14.82 6.41 20.89
C LYS A 123 15.24 6.82 19.47
N PHE A 124 14.29 6.97 18.57
CA PHE A 124 14.52 7.23 17.14
C PHE A 124 13.90 8.57 16.67
N ALA A 125 13.81 9.55 17.57
CA ALA A 125 13.20 10.85 17.29
C ALA A 125 13.90 11.60 16.14
N ASP A 126 15.22 11.50 16.06
CA ASP A 126 16.06 12.19 15.07
C ASP A 126 16.25 11.39 13.77
N THR A 127 15.48 10.32 13.56
CA THR A 127 15.63 9.47 12.38
C THR A 127 15.12 10.15 11.11
N GLU A 128 16.03 10.42 10.17
CA GLU A 128 15.66 10.79 8.81
C GLU A 128 15.17 9.56 8.03
N TRP A 129 13.87 9.51 7.72
CA TRP A 129 13.29 8.36 7.04
C TRP A 129 13.52 8.36 5.52
N ALA A 130 14.06 7.24 5.03
CA ALA A 130 14.23 6.93 3.62
C ALA A 130 13.43 5.67 3.23
N PHE A 131 12.81 5.71 2.05
CA PHE A 131 12.06 4.59 1.48
C PHE A 131 12.55 4.27 0.05
N LEU A 132 12.19 3.09 -0.48
CA LEU A 132 12.48 2.73 -1.86
C LEU A 132 11.65 3.62 -2.78
N GLY A 133 12.34 4.52 -3.49
CA GLY A 133 11.70 5.45 -4.42
C GLY A 133 11.24 4.74 -5.69
N GLU A 134 11.45 5.39 -6.83
CA GLU A 134 11.17 4.78 -8.13
C GLU A 134 12.05 3.54 -8.35
N THR A 135 11.43 2.36 -8.45
CA THR A 135 12.10 1.11 -8.80
C THR A 135 11.58 0.62 -10.16
N SER A 136 12.48 0.10 -11.00
CA SER A 136 12.11 -0.57 -12.25
C SER A 136 11.51 -1.95 -12.00
N HIS A 137 11.94 -2.62 -10.93
CA HIS A 137 11.48 -3.95 -10.51
C HIS A 137 10.42 -3.82 -9.42
N HIS A 138 9.21 -4.26 -9.74
CA HIS A 138 8.08 -4.31 -8.80
C HIS A 138 7.98 -5.73 -8.25
N ALA A 139 8.30 -5.91 -6.97
CA ALA A 139 8.25 -7.20 -6.32
C ALA A 139 6.80 -7.56 -5.92
N PHE A 140 6.61 -8.79 -5.42
CA PHE A 140 5.36 -9.22 -4.80
C PHE A 140 4.85 -8.20 -3.75
N LEU A 141 5.77 -7.70 -2.93
CA LEU A 141 5.49 -6.72 -1.86
C LEU A 141 5.01 -5.35 -2.39
N ASP A 142 5.23 -5.03 -3.67
CA ASP A 142 4.83 -3.76 -4.28
C ASP A 142 3.50 -3.87 -5.05
N THR A 143 3.06 -5.09 -5.35
CA THR A 143 1.96 -5.38 -6.29
C THR A 143 0.80 -6.16 -5.67
N ALA A 144 1.04 -6.90 -4.59
CA ALA A 144 0.00 -7.60 -3.85
C ALA A 144 -0.98 -6.61 -3.20
N ARG A 145 -2.25 -7.02 -3.09
CA ARG A 145 -3.29 -6.19 -2.45
C ARG A 145 -2.93 -5.91 -1.00
N THR A 146 -3.01 -4.65 -0.57
CA THR A 146 -2.67 -4.22 0.79
C THR A 146 -3.44 -5.03 1.86
N PRO A 147 -4.75 -5.33 1.71
CA PRO A 147 -5.45 -6.18 2.67
C PRO A 147 -4.85 -7.58 2.84
N SER A 148 -4.34 -8.16 1.75
CA SER A 148 -3.70 -9.48 1.79
C SER A 148 -2.34 -9.42 2.48
N LEU A 149 -1.56 -8.36 2.26
CA LEU A 149 -0.30 -8.13 2.95
C LEU A 149 -0.51 -7.86 4.43
N ARG A 150 -1.53 -7.07 4.78
CA ARG A 150 -1.94 -6.79 6.16
C ARG A 150 -2.34 -8.04 6.94
N ALA A 151 -3.11 -8.96 6.34
CA ALA A 151 -3.44 -10.26 6.96
C ALA A 151 -2.20 -11.12 7.20
N ARG A 152 -1.23 -11.09 6.28
CA ARG A 152 0.03 -11.85 6.40
C ARG A 152 0.98 -11.24 7.41
N LEU A 153 1.02 -9.92 7.51
CA LEU A 153 1.71 -9.19 8.57
C LEU A 153 1.12 -9.55 9.94
N GLN A 154 -0.21 -9.67 10.04
CA GLN A 154 -0.87 -10.15 11.25
C GLN A 154 -0.39 -11.55 11.64
N THR A 155 -0.27 -12.47 10.69
CA THR A 155 0.25 -13.83 10.93
C THR A 155 1.71 -13.82 11.33
N ALA A 156 2.55 -13.07 10.63
CA ALA A 156 4.00 -13.09 10.83
C ALA A 156 4.45 -12.33 12.07
N PHE A 157 3.80 -11.21 12.39
CA PHE A 157 4.27 -10.26 13.41
C PHE A 157 3.21 -9.88 14.46
N GLY A 158 1.97 -10.32 14.31
CA GLY A 158 0.86 -10.00 15.21
C GLY A 158 0.25 -8.63 14.93
N ASP A 159 -0.27 -7.99 15.98
CA ASP A 159 -0.94 -6.68 15.84
C ASP A 159 0.01 -5.57 15.40
N PRO A 160 -0.47 -4.59 14.61
CA PRO A 160 0.31 -3.42 14.24
C PRO A 160 0.68 -2.58 15.46
N THR A 161 1.84 -1.94 15.40
CA THR A 161 2.34 -1.01 16.41
C THR A 161 1.41 0.19 16.56
N GLN A 162 0.86 0.67 15.45
CA GLN A 162 -0.05 1.80 15.38
C GLN A 162 -1.15 1.56 14.32
N THR A 163 -2.36 2.02 14.60
CA THR A 163 -3.44 2.13 13.61
C THR A 163 -3.95 3.56 13.55
N LEU A 164 -4.78 3.88 12.55
CA LEU A 164 -5.37 5.21 12.35
C LEU A 164 -5.99 5.82 13.63
N VAL A 165 -6.61 5.01 14.48
CA VAL A 165 -7.27 5.47 15.71
C VAL A 165 -6.32 5.65 16.89
N ASP A 166 -5.07 5.19 16.82
CA ASP A 166 -4.10 5.37 17.89
C ASP A 166 -3.46 6.77 17.89
N THR A 167 -3.68 7.55 16.84
CA THR A 167 -3.27 8.95 16.68
C THR A 167 -4.48 9.86 16.91
N PRO A 168 -4.30 11.10 17.38
CA PRO A 168 -5.40 12.06 17.42
C PRO A 168 -6.11 12.14 16.07
N LEU A 169 -7.43 11.89 16.09
CA LEU A 169 -8.26 11.96 14.90
C LEU A 169 -8.60 13.42 14.63
N GLU A 170 -7.81 14.06 13.78
CA GLU A 170 -8.14 15.35 13.19
C GLU A 170 -9.41 15.25 12.33
N MET A 171 -10.02 16.39 12.00
CA MET A 171 -11.30 16.46 11.27
C MET A 171 -11.14 17.34 10.03
N PRO A 172 -11.01 16.77 8.82
CA PRO A 172 -10.87 15.34 8.52
C PRO A 172 -9.52 14.76 9.01
N PRO A 173 -9.40 13.44 9.18
CA PRO A 173 -8.10 12.81 9.43
C PRO A 173 -7.14 13.17 8.30
N ASP A 174 -5.98 13.75 8.64
CA ASP A 174 -4.91 13.94 7.67
C ASP A 174 -4.42 12.59 7.13
N LYS A 175 -3.68 12.60 6.02
CA LYS A 175 -3.16 11.45 5.24
C LYS A 175 -2.34 10.47 6.07
N GLN A 176 -3.02 9.73 6.93
CA GLN A 176 -2.49 8.79 7.87
C GLN A 176 -2.65 7.37 7.33
N ALA A 177 -1.67 6.54 7.64
CA ALA A 177 -1.74 5.13 7.36
C ALA A 177 -2.92 4.47 8.09
N GLN A 178 -3.53 3.48 7.44
CA GLN A 178 -4.46 2.59 8.12
C GLN A 178 -3.74 1.83 9.26
N PHE A 179 -2.53 1.36 8.99
CA PHE A 179 -1.70 0.61 9.93
C PHE A 179 -0.20 0.89 9.76
N GLU A 180 0.53 0.69 10.84
CA GLU A 180 1.98 0.75 10.85
C GLU A 180 2.56 -0.36 11.73
N TYR A 181 3.54 -1.07 11.18
CA TYR A 181 4.39 -2.00 11.88
C TYR A 181 5.77 -1.39 12.02
N TRP A 182 6.27 -1.30 13.24
CA TRP A 182 7.61 -0.82 13.50
C TRP A 182 8.47 -1.96 13.99
N PHE A 183 9.74 -1.94 13.57
CA PHE A 183 10.71 -2.96 13.92
C PHE A 183 12.01 -2.29 14.35
N VAL A 184 12.71 -2.97 15.25
CA VAL A 184 14.13 -2.75 15.47
C VAL A 184 14.85 -3.97 14.92
N VAL A 185 15.65 -3.75 13.87
CA VAL A 185 16.45 -4.80 13.23
C VAL A 185 17.88 -4.71 13.76
N ASN A 186 18.46 -5.85 14.13
CA ASN A 186 19.81 -5.95 14.69
C ASN A 186 20.05 -4.91 15.82
N ASP A 187 19.09 -4.80 16.74
CA ASP A 187 19.07 -3.94 17.94
C ASP A 187 19.15 -2.41 17.75
N SER A 188 19.40 -1.95 16.52
CA SER A 188 19.82 -0.56 16.25
C SER A 188 19.13 0.08 15.06
N ILE A 189 18.58 -0.70 14.13
CA ILE A 189 18.08 -0.18 12.85
C ILE A 189 16.55 -0.01 12.95
N PRO A 190 16.04 1.23 12.97
CA PRO A 190 14.60 1.46 12.99
C PRO A 190 14.02 1.24 11.60
N VAL A 191 12.97 0.42 11.52
CA VAL A 191 12.26 0.13 10.27
C VAL A 191 10.76 0.33 10.47
N GLN A 192 10.13 1.04 9.55
CA GLN A 192 8.69 1.26 9.52
C GLN A 192 8.09 0.63 8.27
N VAL A 193 7.04 -0.17 8.44
CA VAL A 193 6.28 -0.79 7.37
C VAL A 193 4.83 -0.31 7.46
N THR A 194 4.35 0.35 6.42
CA THR A 194 3.04 1.02 6.43
C THR A 194 2.32 0.85 5.10
N ASP A 195 1.00 1.00 5.09
CA ASP A 195 0.24 1.12 3.85
C ASP A 195 0.38 2.51 3.22
N ALA A 196 0.14 2.58 1.91
CA ALA A 196 0.21 3.84 1.18
C ALA A 196 -1.13 4.60 1.14
N SER A 197 -2.26 3.88 1.11
CA SER A 197 -3.58 4.50 0.94
C SER A 197 -4.72 3.56 1.36
N GLY A 198 -4.46 2.68 2.31
CA GLY A 198 -5.44 1.78 2.90
C GLY A 198 -5.84 0.58 2.01
N PRO A 199 -7.06 0.04 2.19
CA PRO A 199 -7.45 -1.28 1.71
C PRO A 199 -7.69 -1.37 0.20
N ARG A 200 -7.81 -0.23 -0.49
CA ARG A 200 -7.99 -0.21 -1.96
C ARG A 200 -6.66 -0.23 -2.72
N ASP A 201 -5.54 0.01 -2.04
CA ASP A 201 -4.24 0.07 -2.67
C ASP A 201 -3.53 -1.30 -2.70
N ARG A 202 -2.33 -1.29 -3.25
CA ARG A 202 -1.41 -2.41 -3.38
C ARG A 202 -0.05 -2.01 -2.82
N GLY A 203 0.55 -3.00 -2.17
CA GLY A 203 1.90 -2.93 -1.66
C GLY A 203 2.01 -2.31 -0.27
N LEU A 204 3.24 -2.24 0.19
CA LEU A 204 3.65 -1.65 1.46
C LEU A 204 4.78 -0.66 1.21
N ILE A 205 4.80 0.40 1.99
CA ILE A 205 5.94 1.29 2.11
C ILE A 205 6.84 0.72 3.19
N VAL A 206 8.12 0.51 2.87
CA VAL A 206 9.15 0.17 3.85
C VAL A 206 10.12 1.34 3.92
N ALA A 207 10.23 1.90 5.12
CA ALA A 207 11.10 3.00 5.44
C ALA A 207 12.13 2.59 6.50
N VAL A 208 13.33 3.12 6.35
CA VAL A 208 14.46 2.91 7.26
C VAL A 208 15.18 4.24 7.46
N GLU A 209 16.02 4.34 8.48
CA GLU A 209 16.94 5.46 8.61
C GLU A 209 17.80 5.65 7.34
N ARG A 210 17.95 6.89 6.90
CA ARG A 210 18.59 7.30 5.65
C ARG A 210 19.99 6.71 5.43
N SER A 211 20.75 6.52 6.50
CA SER A 211 22.08 5.89 6.47
C SER A 211 22.05 4.48 5.86
N TYR A 212 20.94 3.75 6.00
CA TYR A 212 20.73 2.40 5.47
C TYR A 212 20.04 2.37 4.10
N ARG A 213 19.84 3.53 3.45
CA ARG A 213 19.12 3.62 2.16
C ARG A 213 19.69 2.69 1.08
N SER A 214 21.02 2.53 1.00
CA SER A 214 21.67 1.65 0.02
C SER A 214 21.36 0.17 0.25
N GLN A 215 21.05 -0.21 1.49
CA GLN A 215 20.77 -1.59 1.90
C GLN A 215 19.27 -1.87 1.99
N LEU A 216 18.42 -0.85 1.83
CA LEU A 216 16.98 -0.93 2.06
C LEU A 216 16.29 -2.01 1.21
N GLN A 217 16.71 -2.23 -0.03
CA GLN A 217 16.11 -3.28 -0.87
C GLN A 217 16.37 -4.67 -0.29
N ALA A 218 17.64 -4.98 -0.01
CA ALA A 218 18.05 -6.23 0.64
C ALA A 218 17.35 -6.41 2.00
N LEU A 219 17.31 -5.35 2.82
CA LEU A 219 16.65 -5.36 4.12
C LEU A 219 15.15 -5.65 3.98
N ARG A 220 14.46 -4.94 3.09
CA ARG A 220 13.02 -5.15 2.83
C ARG A 220 12.75 -6.59 2.41
N ASP A 221 13.50 -7.06 1.42
CA ASP A 221 13.25 -8.36 0.80
C ASP A 221 13.51 -9.50 1.80
N THR A 222 14.52 -9.34 2.68
CA THR A 222 14.84 -10.30 3.74
C THR A 222 13.85 -10.21 4.92
N LEU A 223 13.55 -9.00 5.43
CA LEU A 223 12.63 -8.78 6.57
C LEU A 223 11.22 -9.27 6.26
N LEU A 224 10.73 -9.03 5.03
CA LEU A 224 9.38 -9.36 4.61
C LEU A 224 9.29 -10.67 3.80
N ALA A 225 10.38 -11.42 3.67
CA ALA A 225 10.38 -12.74 3.03
C ALA A 225 9.29 -13.68 3.59
N PRO A 226 9.03 -13.75 4.92
CA PRO A 226 7.99 -14.61 5.46
C PRO A 226 6.60 -14.33 4.89
N LEU A 227 6.31 -13.08 4.47
CA LEU A 227 5.01 -12.70 3.92
C LEU A 227 4.68 -13.39 2.60
N ARG A 228 5.65 -13.97 1.88
CA ARG A 228 5.38 -14.68 0.63
C ARG A 228 4.61 -15.98 0.87
N HIS A 229 4.85 -16.62 1.99
CA HIS A 229 4.29 -17.94 2.33
C HIS A 229 3.39 -17.93 3.55
N ALA A 230 3.35 -16.84 4.31
CA ALA A 230 2.45 -16.70 5.44
C ALA A 230 0.98 -16.91 5.03
N GLU A 231 0.26 -17.61 5.91
CA GLU A 231 -1.19 -17.68 5.89
C GLU A 231 -1.80 -16.29 6.14
N ARG A 232 -3.13 -16.20 6.11
CA ARG A 232 -3.85 -14.96 6.36
C ARG A 232 -4.58 -15.09 7.68
N THR A 233 -4.19 -14.31 8.67
CA THR A 233 -4.93 -14.23 9.94
C THR A 233 -6.04 -13.19 9.82
N PRO A 234 -7.25 -13.46 10.35
CA PRO A 234 -8.31 -12.47 10.41
C PRO A 234 -7.88 -11.19 11.12
N TYR A 235 -8.33 -10.05 10.60
CA TYR A 235 -8.10 -8.74 11.20
C TYR A 235 -9.20 -7.75 10.79
N VAL A 236 -9.34 -6.67 11.55
CA VAL A 236 -10.17 -5.53 11.17
C VAL A 236 -9.51 -4.23 11.60
N ASP A 237 -9.49 -3.26 10.69
CA ASP A 237 -8.98 -1.92 10.92
C ASP A 237 -10.04 -0.89 10.49
N TYR A 238 -9.96 0.30 11.07
CA TYR A 238 -10.71 1.45 10.55
C TYR A 238 -9.98 2.04 9.34
N TYR A 239 -10.74 2.56 8.39
CA TYR A 239 -10.24 3.25 7.22
C TYR A 239 -11.09 4.49 6.97
N TYR A 240 -10.44 5.62 6.72
CA TYR A 240 -11.10 6.83 6.26
C TYR A 240 -10.77 7.04 4.78
N ASP A 241 -11.80 7.14 3.95
CA ASP A 241 -11.67 7.48 2.54
C ASP A 241 -11.77 9.00 2.40
N GLU A 242 -10.64 9.66 2.22
CA GLU A 242 -10.57 11.12 2.03
C GLU A 242 -11.37 11.60 0.83
N GLN A 243 -11.40 10.83 -0.27
CA GLN A 243 -12.09 11.26 -1.50
C GLN A 243 -13.60 11.26 -1.35
N ARG A 244 -14.12 10.34 -0.53
CA ARG A 244 -15.56 10.19 -0.29
C ARG A 244 -16.00 10.76 1.05
N GLU A 245 -15.06 11.23 1.86
CA GLU A 245 -15.25 11.69 3.24
C GLU A 245 -16.02 10.69 4.12
N ARG A 246 -15.72 9.39 3.96
CA ARG A 246 -16.48 8.29 4.57
C ARG A 246 -15.61 7.38 5.41
N TRP A 247 -16.18 6.91 6.52
CA TRP A 247 -15.57 5.91 7.38
C TRP A 247 -15.96 4.50 6.96
N TYR A 248 -15.00 3.59 7.07
CA TYR A 248 -15.16 2.19 6.77
C TYR A 248 -14.51 1.32 7.85
N ARG A 249 -15.04 0.12 8.01
CA ARG A 249 -14.33 -1.03 8.58
C ARG A 249 -13.83 -1.90 7.43
N ALA A 250 -12.54 -2.16 7.41
CA ALA A 250 -11.92 -3.01 6.41
C ALA A 250 -11.18 -4.15 7.09
N GLY A 251 -11.17 -5.34 6.48
CA GLY A 251 -10.54 -6.48 7.12
C GLY A 251 -10.62 -7.76 6.33
N PHE A 252 -10.20 -8.83 7.00
CA PHE A 252 -10.32 -10.21 6.54
C PHE A 252 -10.97 -11.01 7.67
N ASP A 253 -12.07 -11.71 7.38
CA ASP A 253 -12.83 -12.47 8.39
C ASP A 253 -12.36 -13.94 8.54
N GLY A 254 -11.38 -14.36 7.73
CA GLY A 254 -10.92 -15.75 7.64
C GLY A 254 -11.30 -16.43 6.33
N GLN A 255 -12.30 -15.90 5.62
CA GLN A 255 -12.79 -16.42 4.34
C GLN A 255 -12.68 -15.35 3.24
N SER A 256 -13.13 -14.13 3.54
CA SER A 256 -13.29 -13.04 2.59
C SER A 256 -12.73 -11.72 3.11
N PHE A 257 -12.33 -10.85 2.19
CA PHE A 257 -11.98 -9.47 2.51
C PHE A 257 -13.24 -8.61 2.43
N PHE A 258 -13.40 -7.69 3.37
CA PHE A 258 -14.56 -6.80 3.42
C PHE A 258 -14.14 -5.33 3.53
N LEU A 259 -15.01 -4.45 3.06
CA LEU A 259 -14.93 -3.01 3.21
C LEU A 259 -16.34 -2.46 3.43
N LYS A 260 -16.74 -2.28 4.69
CA LYS A 260 -18.09 -1.89 5.08
C LYS A 260 -18.12 -0.45 5.57
N GLN A 261 -18.95 0.39 4.95
CA GLN A 261 -19.16 1.76 5.41
C GLN A 261 -19.75 1.74 6.83
N ILE A 262 -19.26 2.65 7.68
CA ILE A 262 -19.76 2.84 9.03
C ILE A 262 -19.97 4.33 9.32
N PRO A 263 -20.86 4.69 10.24
CA PRO A 263 -20.95 6.07 10.71
C PRO A 263 -19.72 6.44 11.55
N ARG A 264 -19.33 7.72 11.52
CA ARG A 264 -18.23 8.28 12.33
C ARG A 264 -18.39 8.00 13.82
N THR A 265 -19.61 7.91 14.33
CA THR A 265 -19.95 7.63 15.73
C THR A 265 -19.42 6.28 16.22
N ASN A 266 -19.11 5.34 15.30
CA ASN A 266 -18.58 4.03 15.62
C ASN A 266 -17.05 4.01 15.72
N VAL A 267 -16.40 5.17 15.60
CA VAL A 267 -14.94 5.32 15.66
C VAL A 267 -14.59 6.19 16.86
N ALA A 268 -13.84 5.63 17.81
CA ALA A 268 -13.36 6.36 18.97
C ALA A 268 -11.82 6.39 18.97
N PRO A 269 -11.19 7.56 19.24
CA PRO A 269 -9.75 7.63 19.44
C PRO A 269 -9.28 6.64 20.50
N GLY A 270 -8.18 5.94 20.21
CA GLY A 270 -7.59 4.91 21.06
C GLY A 270 -8.31 3.54 21.04
N GLN A 271 -9.51 3.45 20.46
CA GLN A 271 -10.28 2.21 20.40
C GLN A 271 -10.12 1.55 19.03
N ARG A 272 -9.29 0.50 18.96
CA ARG A 272 -9.11 -0.31 17.75
C ARG A 272 -10.38 -1.10 17.44
N ALA A 273 -10.61 -1.35 16.15
CA ALA A 273 -11.70 -2.22 15.71
C ALA A 273 -11.44 -3.66 16.17
N PHE A 274 -12.52 -4.41 16.45
CA PHE A 274 -12.47 -5.82 16.83
C PHE A 274 -13.36 -6.66 15.91
N LEU A 275 -12.90 -7.86 15.55
CA LEU A 275 -13.71 -8.84 14.83
C LEU A 275 -14.51 -9.64 15.84
N ASP A 276 -15.83 -9.51 15.82
CA ASP A 276 -16.68 -10.34 16.65
C ASP A 276 -16.82 -11.72 16.00
N THR A 277 -15.92 -12.64 16.34
CA THR A 277 -15.88 -13.99 15.75
C THR A 277 -16.99 -14.91 16.25
N THR A 278 -17.86 -14.44 17.15
CA THR A 278 -18.94 -15.24 17.76
C THR A 278 -20.21 -15.28 16.90
N GLN A 279 -20.52 -14.23 16.14
CA GLN A 279 -21.74 -14.18 15.32
C GLN A 279 -21.67 -14.98 14.01
N THR A 280 -20.47 -15.22 13.47
CA THR A 280 -20.33 -15.91 12.17
C THR A 280 -20.69 -17.40 12.25
N SER A 281 -20.64 -18.00 13.45
CA SER A 281 -20.97 -19.42 13.65
C SER A 281 -22.48 -19.69 13.72
N GLU A 282 -23.29 -18.72 14.15
CA GLU A 282 -24.75 -18.92 14.32
C GLU A 282 -25.53 -18.84 13.00
N SER A 283 -25.01 -18.14 11.98
CA SER A 283 -25.69 -18.01 10.69
C SER A 283 -25.51 -19.23 9.76
N SER A 284 -24.89 -20.32 10.25
CA SER A 284 -24.57 -21.53 9.48
C SER A 284 -25.36 -22.77 9.93
N LEU A 285 -26.39 -22.64 10.76
CA LEU A 285 -27.28 -23.75 11.09
C LEU A 285 -28.45 -23.79 10.08
N PRO A 286 -28.60 -24.87 9.29
CA PRO A 286 -29.83 -25.06 8.53
C PRO A 286 -30.99 -25.27 9.49
N SER A 287 -32.08 -24.55 9.26
CA SER A 287 -33.37 -24.77 9.91
C SER A 287 -33.85 -26.18 9.59
N ASP A 288 -33.75 -27.10 10.54
CA ASP A 288 -34.48 -28.38 10.49
C ASP A 288 -35.97 -28.08 10.73
N GLU A 289 -36.67 -27.74 9.65
CA GLU A 289 -38.13 -27.69 9.58
C GLU A 289 -38.63 -28.96 8.86
N ASN A 290 -38.91 -30.03 9.62
CA ASN A 290 -40.11 -30.87 9.49
C ASN A 290 -40.03 -32.16 10.30
N SER A 291 -40.91 -32.28 11.30
CA SER A 291 -41.58 -33.55 11.61
C SER A 291 -42.93 -33.24 12.24
N PRO A 292 -44.00 -33.85 11.72
CA PRO A 292 -44.89 -34.64 12.55
C PRO A 292 -44.84 -36.14 12.19
#